data_AF-A0A177DZ28-F1
#
_entry.id   AF-A0A177DZ28-F1
#
_cell.length_a   1.000
_cell.length_b   1.000
_cell.length_c   1.000
_cell.angle_alpha   90.00
_cell.angle_beta   90.00
_cell.angle_gamma   90.00
#
_symmetry.space_group_name_H-M   'P 1'
#
loop_
_entity.id
_entity.type
_entity.pdbx_description
1 polymer ?
#
loop_
_entity_poly.entity_id
_entity_poly.type
_entity_poly.pdbx_seq_one_letter_code
_entity_poly.pdbx_strand_id
1 'polypeptide(L)'
;MSICRTTPSTESKTFTTCSSSLTMVLTHDPRLEITMWFIWNFISINYDMYYTNLRPHSLPGHKWHAPFKPLGQWAAIDNLYGERAWIENDTILAGVTSISGFEAMLCLVYLWSLVRGRGSSKATKTDTVRPMTTHTAVVGLVVAVAHWTKMWMYITAQQASQRFCEHSSIPSRLIWMLVNYSSLLFSAYATGAFTGVITSGSQDHKETQPHPTPPAEKQRIR
;
A
#
# COMPACT_ATOMS: atom_id res chain seq x y z
N MET A 1 20.06 -33.64 -73.02
CA MET A 1 20.62 -33.86 -71.67
C MET A 1 21.42 -32.64 -71.29
N SER A 2 20.92 -31.80 -70.39
CA SER A 2 21.59 -30.59 -69.91
C SER A 2 21.52 -30.58 -68.39
N ILE A 3 22.67 -30.53 -67.74
CA ILE A 3 22.86 -30.70 -66.29
C ILE A 3 22.73 -29.32 -65.63
N CYS A 4 21.70 -29.15 -64.79
CA CYS A 4 21.50 -27.95 -63.99
C CYS A 4 22.37 -28.03 -62.72
N ARG A 5 23.23 -27.03 -62.51
CA ARG A 5 24.14 -26.90 -61.36
C ARG A 5 23.58 -25.83 -60.42
N THR A 6 23.11 -26.21 -59.23
CA THR A 6 22.63 -25.31 -58.18
C THR A 6 23.79 -24.84 -57.30
N THR A 7 24.02 -23.53 -57.23
CA THR A 7 24.84 -22.85 -56.22
C THR A 7 23.99 -22.54 -54.98
N PRO A 8 24.50 -22.74 -53.75
CA PRO A 8 23.81 -22.30 -52.54
C PRO A 8 24.10 -20.81 -52.25
N SER A 9 23.05 -20.00 -52.12
CA SER A 9 23.13 -18.61 -51.68
C SER A 9 23.29 -18.53 -50.16
N THR A 10 24.35 -17.87 -49.70
CA THR A 10 24.59 -17.51 -48.30
C THR A 10 23.62 -16.42 -47.86
N GLU A 11 22.60 -16.80 -47.08
CA GLU A 11 21.62 -15.88 -46.50
C GLU A 11 22.18 -15.31 -45.18
N SER A 12 22.66 -14.07 -45.24
CA SER A 12 23.13 -13.31 -44.07
C SER A 12 21.92 -12.83 -43.27
N LYS A 13 21.59 -13.53 -42.17
CA LYS A 13 20.54 -13.11 -41.23
C LYS A 13 21.07 -12.00 -40.33
N THR A 14 20.73 -10.76 -40.68
CA THR A 14 20.84 -9.59 -39.80
C THR A 14 19.87 -9.77 -38.63
N PHE A 15 20.39 -10.05 -37.44
CA PHE A 15 19.60 -10.08 -36.21
C PHE A 15 19.32 -8.64 -35.78
N THR A 16 18.13 -8.14 -36.10
CA THR A 16 17.57 -6.94 -35.48
C THR A 16 17.29 -7.25 -34.01
N THR A 17 18.10 -6.71 -33.11
CA THR A 17 17.87 -6.80 -31.66
C THR A 17 16.68 -5.92 -31.30
N CYS A 18 15.48 -6.50 -31.25
CA CYS A 18 14.34 -5.89 -30.57
C CYS A 18 14.62 -5.94 -29.06
N SER A 19 15.13 -4.83 -28.51
CA SER A 19 15.12 -4.59 -27.07
C SER A 19 13.68 -4.34 -26.64
N SER A 20 12.90 -5.42 -26.53
CA SER A 20 11.66 -5.40 -25.76
C SER A 20 12.06 -5.26 -24.30
N SER A 21 11.99 -4.04 -23.77
CA SER A 21 11.97 -3.82 -22.33
C SER A 21 10.83 -4.66 -21.76
N LEU A 22 11.15 -5.81 -21.19
CA LEU A 22 10.20 -6.70 -20.51
C LEU A 22 9.70 -5.93 -19.29
N THR A 23 8.59 -5.21 -19.45
CA THR A 23 7.86 -4.66 -18.32
C THR A 23 7.35 -5.84 -17.50
N MET A 24 8.05 -6.12 -16.40
CA MET A 24 7.69 -7.16 -15.43
C MET A 24 6.26 -6.93 -14.97
N VAL A 25 5.36 -7.83 -15.36
CA VAL A 25 4.00 -7.88 -14.83
C VAL A 25 4.03 -8.88 -13.67
N LEU A 26 4.40 -8.39 -12.49
CA LEU A 26 4.23 -9.15 -11.25
C LEU A 26 2.73 -9.33 -10.98
N THR A 27 2.30 -10.51 -10.51
CA THR A 27 0.89 -10.83 -10.29
C THR A 27 0.51 -10.56 -8.85
N HIS A 28 0.05 -9.35 -8.54
CA HIS A 28 -0.66 -9.11 -7.28
C HIS A 28 -2.17 -9.38 -7.49
N ASP A 29 -2.70 -10.40 -6.84
CA ASP A 29 -4.15 -10.61 -6.73
C ASP A 29 -4.69 -9.64 -5.66
N PRO A 30 -5.54 -8.66 -6.01
CA PRO A 30 -6.12 -7.76 -5.02
C PRO A 30 -7.10 -8.53 -4.13
N ARG A 31 -6.55 -9.12 -3.07
CA ARG A 31 -7.31 -9.73 -1.97
C ARG A 31 -8.43 -8.79 -1.54
N LEU A 32 -9.65 -9.32 -1.48
CA LEU A 32 -10.84 -8.54 -1.18
C LEU A 32 -10.70 -7.83 0.18
N GLU A 33 -10.11 -8.52 1.15
CA GLU A 33 -9.88 -8.06 2.50
C GLU A 33 -8.95 -6.84 2.53
N ILE A 34 -7.86 -6.89 1.76
CA ILE A 34 -6.90 -5.77 1.65
C ILE A 34 -7.59 -4.58 0.99
N THR A 35 -8.35 -4.81 -0.08
CA THR A 35 -9.05 -3.74 -0.79
C THR A 35 -10.09 -3.06 0.11
N MET A 36 -10.89 -3.84 0.85
CA MET A 36 -11.85 -3.32 1.83
C MET A 36 -11.15 -2.49 2.90
N TRP A 37 -10.00 -2.96 3.39
CA TRP A 37 -9.21 -2.21 4.35
C TRP A 37 -8.68 -0.90 3.78
N PHE A 38 -8.19 -0.84 2.53
CA PHE A 38 -7.77 0.43 1.92
C PHE A 38 -8.91 1.43 1.80
N ILE A 39 -10.12 0.97 1.45
CA ILE A 39 -11.31 1.83 1.37
C ILE A 39 -11.67 2.35 2.76
N TRP A 40 -11.76 1.45 3.74
CA TRP A 40 -12.05 1.81 5.12
C TRP A 40 -11.01 2.79 5.67
N ASN A 41 -9.72 2.44 5.53
CA ASN A 41 -8.60 3.25 5.98
C ASN A 41 -8.62 4.64 5.33
N PHE A 42 -8.86 4.72 4.01
CA PHE A 42 -8.98 5.99 3.31
C PHE A 42 -10.10 6.87 3.87
N ILE A 43 -11.27 6.30 4.16
CA ILE A 43 -12.39 7.04 4.76
C ILE A 43 -12.01 7.52 6.16
N SER A 44 -11.48 6.63 7.01
CA SER A 44 -11.12 6.94 8.39
C SER A 44 -10.05 8.03 8.49
N ILE A 45 -8.93 7.90 7.77
CA ILE A 45 -7.83 8.89 7.84
C ILE A 45 -8.26 10.27 7.32
N ASN A 46 -9.10 10.34 6.29
CA ASN A 46 -9.62 11.62 5.81
C ASN A 46 -10.54 12.25 6.86
N TYR A 47 -11.41 11.45 7.46
CA TYR A 47 -12.32 11.92 8.49
C TYR A 47 -11.57 12.51 9.69
N ASP A 48 -10.54 11.80 10.17
CA ASP A 48 -9.68 12.28 11.26
C ASP A 48 -8.89 13.53 10.87
N MET A 49 -8.31 13.54 9.66
CA MET A 49 -7.54 14.67 9.14
C MET A 49 -8.40 15.93 9.00
N TYR A 50 -9.62 15.82 8.47
CA TYR A 50 -10.52 16.97 8.38
C TYR A 50 -10.93 17.44 9.77
N TYR A 51 -11.20 16.53 10.70
CA TYR A 51 -11.54 16.93 12.07
C TYR A 51 -10.39 17.69 12.76
N THR A 52 -9.14 17.26 12.61
CA THR A 52 -7.99 17.92 13.24
C THR A 52 -7.62 19.23 12.55
N ASN A 53 -7.58 19.28 11.22
CA ASN A 53 -7.22 20.48 10.46
C ASN A 53 -8.29 21.58 10.51
N LEU A 54 -9.55 21.21 10.73
CA LEU A 54 -10.66 22.17 10.83
C LEU A 54 -10.86 22.70 12.25
N ARG A 55 -9.98 22.39 13.21
CA ARG A 55 -10.05 23.01 14.54
C ARG A 55 -9.75 24.51 14.45
N PRO A 56 -10.49 25.35 15.20
CA PRO A 56 -11.47 24.98 16.23
C PRO A 56 -12.90 24.69 15.69
N HIS A 57 -13.19 24.93 14.41
CA HIS A 57 -14.57 24.85 13.87
C HIS A 57 -15.22 23.46 13.94
N SER A 58 -14.42 22.39 14.00
CA SER A 58 -14.87 21.00 14.17
C SER A 58 -15.16 20.61 15.63
N LEU A 59 -14.67 21.38 16.60
CA LEU A 59 -14.85 21.11 18.03
C LEU A 59 -16.31 21.33 18.49
N PRO A 60 -16.73 20.70 19.60
CA PRO A 60 -18.08 20.89 20.16
C PRO A 60 -18.43 22.37 20.34
N GLY A 61 -19.65 22.75 19.94
CA GLY A 61 -20.12 24.15 20.03
C GLY A 61 -19.84 25.01 18.80
N HIS A 62 -19.11 24.52 17.80
CA HIS A 62 -18.82 25.27 16.58
C HIS A 62 -19.64 24.82 15.35
N LYS A 63 -19.67 25.68 14.33
CA LYS A 63 -20.49 25.54 13.11
C LYS A 63 -20.29 24.20 12.38
N TRP A 64 -19.08 23.66 12.36
CA TRP A 64 -18.76 22.44 11.61
C TRP A 64 -18.71 21.20 12.48
N HIS A 65 -19.16 21.27 13.73
CA HIS A 65 -19.18 20.12 14.63
C HIS A 65 -20.16 19.02 14.19
N ALA A 66 -21.28 19.37 13.57
CA ALA A 66 -22.33 18.42 13.22
C ALA A 66 -21.84 17.17 12.44
N PRO A 67 -21.07 17.30 11.33
CA PRO A 67 -20.51 16.15 10.63
C PRO A 67 -19.44 15.38 11.44
N PHE A 68 -18.81 16.02 12.43
CA PHE A 68 -17.77 15.43 13.27
C PHE A 68 -18.25 15.02 14.66
N LYS A 69 -19.57 14.99 14.88
CA LYS A 69 -20.15 14.64 16.19
C LYS A 69 -19.67 13.27 16.71
N PRO A 70 -19.56 12.19 15.90
CA PRO A 70 -18.96 10.94 16.34
C PRO A 70 -17.53 11.10 16.85
N LEU A 71 -16.71 11.89 16.15
CA LEU A 71 -15.34 12.21 16.57
C LEU A 71 -15.28 13.07 17.83
N GLY A 72 -16.26 13.96 18.04
CA GLY A 72 -16.40 14.69 19.30
C GLY A 72 -16.73 13.79 20.49
N GLN A 73 -17.54 12.76 20.30
CA GLN A 73 -17.78 11.72 21.31
C GLN A 73 -16.53 10.86 21.52
N TRP A 74 -15.83 10.53 20.44
CA TRP A 74 -14.54 9.84 20.51
C TRP A 74 -13.50 10.66 21.26
N ALA A 75 -13.47 11.98 21.08
CA ALA A 75 -12.56 12.89 21.76
C ALA A 75 -12.74 12.92 23.29
N ALA A 76 -13.90 12.51 23.81
CA ALA A 76 -14.11 12.31 25.24
C ALA A 76 -13.48 11.02 25.77
N ILE A 77 -13.28 10.03 24.89
CA ILE A 77 -12.56 8.79 25.18
C ILE A 77 -11.06 9.03 24.96
N ASP A 78 -10.72 9.64 23.83
CA ASP A 78 -9.37 9.91 23.35
C ASP A 78 -9.05 11.39 23.40
N ASN A 79 -8.41 11.79 24.50
CA ASN A 79 -8.09 13.17 24.79
C ASN A 79 -7.17 13.84 23.75
N LEU A 80 -6.47 13.07 22.90
CA LEU A 80 -5.69 13.65 21.81
C LEU A 80 -6.59 14.35 20.77
N TYR A 81 -7.82 13.86 20.63
CA TYR A 81 -8.83 14.48 19.76
C TYR A 81 -9.64 15.59 20.44
N GLY A 82 -9.40 15.83 21.73
CA GLY A 82 -10.10 16.82 22.54
C GLY A 82 -9.65 18.26 22.28
N GLU A 83 -10.47 19.19 22.78
CA GLU A 83 -10.16 20.62 22.80
C GLU A 83 -8.90 20.93 23.62
N ARG A 84 -8.65 20.18 24.69
CA ARG A 84 -7.45 20.34 25.52
C ARG A 84 -6.15 20.18 24.70
N ALA A 85 -6.07 19.15 23.86
CA ALA A 85 -4.89 18.93 23.00
C ALA A 85 -4.71 20.04 21.95
N TRP A 86 -5.80 20.69 21.52
CA TRP A 86 -5.75 21.86 20.65
C TRP A 86 -5.20 23.10 21.39
N ILE A 87 -5.71 23.38 22.58
CA ILE A 87 -5.25 24.51 23.42
C ILE A 87 -3.77 24.35 23.82
N GLU A 88 -3.36 23.12 24.14
CA GLU A 88 -1.97 22.78 24.50
C GLU A 88 -1.01 22.80 23.29
N ASN A 89 -1.49 23.05 22.07
CA ASN A 89 -0.69 23.01 20.83
C ASN A 89 0.11 21.71 20.68
N ASP A 90 -0.57 20.57 20.84
CA ASP A 90 0.10 19.28 20.83
C ASP A 90 0.77 18.98 19.48
N THR A 91 2.11 18.99 19.47
CA THR A 91 2.94 18.73 18.29
C THR A 91 2.84 17.29 17.80
N ILE A 92 2.45 16.35 18.66
CA ILE A 92 2.29 14.93 18.30
C ILE A 92 1.10 14.78 17.36
N LEU A 93 -0.02 15.44 17.68
CA LEU A 93 -1.22 15.41 16.84
C LEU A 93 -0.97 16.02 15.47
N ALA A 94 -0.20 17.11 15.40
CA ALA A 94 0.18 17.73 14.13
C ALA A 94 1.04 16.78 13.27
N GLY A 95 2.00 16.08 13.88
CA GLY A 95 2.81 15.08 13.21
C GLY A 95 1.98 13.91 12.67
N VAL A 96 1.13 13.32 13.50
CA VAL A 96 0.24 12.21 13.12
C VAL A 96 -0.74 12.62 12.01
N THR A 97 -1.29 13.84 12.08
CA THR A 97 -2.18 14.39 11.05
C THR A 97 -1.47 14.56 9.72
N SER A 98 -0.21 15.01 9.74
CA SER A 98 0.59 15.18 8.52
C SER A 98 0.85 13.83 7.82
N ILE A 99 1.18 12.80 8.61
CA ILE A 99 1.35 11.43 8.09
C ILE A 99 0.03 10.91 7.51
N SER A 100 -1.11 11.14 8.18
CA SER A 100 -2.43 10.76 7.66
C SER A 100 -2.77 11.42 6.32
N GLY A 101 -2.36 12.67 6.09
CA GLY A 101 -2.53 13.34 4.80
C GLY A 101 -1.73 12.67 3.67
N PHE A 102 -0.48 12.30 3.95
CA PHE A 102 0.36 11.56 3.00
C PHE A 102 -0.19 10.16 2.72
N GLU A 103 -0.63 9.44 3.77
CA GLU A 103 -1.30 8.15 3.63
C GLU A 103 -2.56 8.26 2.77
N ALA A 104 -3.38 9.29 2.95
CA ALA A 104 -4.59 9.50 2.17
C ALA A 104 -4.31 9.63 0.67
N MET A 105 -3.26 10.37 0.31
CA MET A 105 -2.82 10.49 -1.08
C MET A 105 -2.39 9.14 -1.66
N LEU A 106 -1.58 8.37 -0.92
CA LEU A 106 -1.11 7.06 -1.39
C LEU A 106 -2.22 6.01 -1.45
N CYS A 107 -3.15 6.00 -0.48
CA CYS A 107 -4.36 5.18 -0.53
C CYS A 107 -5.17 5.48 -1.80
N LEU A 108 -5.34 6.77 -2.14
CA LEU A 108 -6.04 7.16 -3.36
C LEU A 108 -5.31 6.67 -4.61
N VAL A 109 -3.97 6.78 -4.67
CA VAL A 109 -3.17 6.25 -5.79
C VAL A 109 -3.32 4.73 -5.92
N TYR A 110 -3.32 4.00 -4.81
CA TYR A 110 -3.53 2.55 -4.79
C TYR A 110 -4.93 2.18 -5.32
N LEU A 111 -5.99 2.80 -4.76
CA LEU A 111 -7.37 2.55 -5.17
C LEU A 111 -7.63 2.95 -6.63
N TRP A 112 -7.05 4.06 -7.06
CA TRP A 112 -7.11 4.50 -8.46
C TRP A 112 -6.46 3.51 -9.41
N SER A 113 -5.30 2.97 -9.03
CA SER A 113 -4.58 1.95 -9.81
C SER A 113 -5.38 0.65 -9.90
N LEU A 114 -6.09 0.27 -8.82
CA LEU A 114 -7.04 -0.85 -8.83
C LEU A 114 -8.18 -0.63 -9.85
N VAL A 115 -8.79 0.56 -9.85
CA VAL A 115 -9.91 0.87 -10.77
C VAL A 115 -9.44 0.92 -12.22
N ARG A 116 -8.30 1.58 -12.51
CA ARG A 116 -7.74 1.65 -13.87
C ARG A 116 -7.32 0.28 -14.41
N GLY A 117 -6.76 -0.58 -13.57
CA GLY A 117 -6.42 -1.96 -13.96
C GLY A 117 -7.64 -2.81 -14.34
N ARG A 118 -8.82 -2.49 -13.79
CA ARG A 118 -10.09 -3.18 -14.08
C ARG A 118 -10.77 -2.71 -15.38
N GLY A 119 -10.54 -1.47 -15.82
CA GLY A 119 -11.28 -0.85 -16.93
C GLY A 119 -10.78 -1.14 -18.36
N SER A 120 -9.66 -1.84 -18.54
CA SER A 120 -8.96 -1.89 -19.84
C SER A 120 -8.91 -3.25 -20.54
N SER A 121 -9.94 -4.10 -20.43
CA SER A 121 -10.06 -5.22 -21.39
C SER A 121 -11.48 -5.70 -21.62
N LYS A 122 -11.77 -5.93 -22.90
CA LYS A 122 -12.87 -6.73 -23.39
C LYS A 122 -12.87 -8.08 -22.66
N ALA A 123 -14.03 -8.41 -22.09
CA ALA A 123 -14.26 -9.61 -21.31
C ALA A 123 -13.99 -10.88 -22.14
N THR A 124 -12.87 -11.55 -21.89
CA THR A 124 -12.70 -12.95 -22.27
C THR A 124 -13.08 -13.78 -21.05
N LYS A 125 -14.11 -14.63 -21.22
CA LYS A 125 -14.60 -15.62 -20.25
C LYS A 125 -13.50 -16.60 -19.88
N THR A 126 -12.66 -16.23 -18.93
CA THR A 126 -11.82 -17.17 -18.18
C THR A 126 -11.54 -16.48 -16.85
N ASP A 127 -11.84 -17.16 -15.75
CA ASP A 127 -11.68 -16.72 -14.36
C ASP A 127 -10.19 -16.53 -13.98
N THR A 128 -9.42 -15.87 -14.83
CA THR A 128 -8.01 -15.60 -14.61
C THR A 128 -7.91 -14.19 -14.05
N VAL A 129 -7.89 -14.16 -12.72
CA VAL A 129 -7.52 -13.04 -11.87
C VAL A 129 -6.35 -12.25 -12.50
N ARG A 130 -6.54 -10.94 -12.66
CA ARG A 130 -5.59 -10.09 -13.38
C ARG A 130 -4.36 -9.77 -12.52
N PRO A 131 -3.15 -9.83 -13.10
CA PRO A 131 -1.93 -9.40 -12.42
C PRO A 131 -1.86 -7.87 -12.31
N MET A 132 -1.78 -7.35 -11.08
CA MET A 132 -1.47 -5.94 -10.82
C MET A 132 0.02 -5.65 -10.88
N THR A 133 0.41 -4.59 -11.60
CA THR A 133 1.80 -4.12 -11.73
C THR A 133 2.56 -4.03 -10.40
N THR A 134 3.84 -4.42 -10.39
CA THR A 134 4.77 -4.34 -9.24
C THR A 134 4.70 -3.01 -8.50
N HIS A 135 4.57 -1.90 -9.24
CA HIS A 135 4.43 -0.56 -8.68
C HIS A 135 3.26 -0.43 -7.70
N THR A 136 2.12 -1.05 -7.98
CA THR A 136 0.95 -0.92 -7.10
C THR A 136 1.11 -1.73 -5.82
N ALA A 137 1.76 -2.89 -5.89
CA ALA A 137 2.13 -3.66 -4.70
C ALA A 137 3.11 -2.87 -3.82
N VAL A 138 4.07 -2.16 -4.42
CA VAL A 138 4.99 -1.27 -3.70
C VAL A 138 4.26 -0.10 -3.05
N VAL A 139 3.35 0.58 -3.76
CA VAL A 139 2.52 1.64 -3.16
C VAL A 139 1.70 1.10 -1.98
N GLY A 140 1.10 -0.08 -2.14
CA GLY A 140 0.34 -0.74 -1.08
C GLY A 140 1.20 -1.05 0.15
N LEU A 141 2.42 -1.54 -0.06
CA LEU A 141 3.40 -1.77 1.01
C LEU A 141 3.75 -0.48 1.75
N VAL A 142 4.04 0.60 1.01
CA VAL A 142 4.40 1.90 1.61
C VAL A 142 3.27 2.42 2.48
N VAL A 143 2.01 2.31 2.03
CA VAL A 143 0.85 2.70 2.84
C VAL A 143 0.74 1.85 4.10
N ALA A 144 0.86 0.53 3.98
CA ALA A 144 0.74 -0.38 5.11
C ALA A 144 1.80 -0.11 6.18
N VAL A 145 3.05 0.13 5.76
CA VAL A 145 4.16 0.48 6.66
C VAL A 145 3.95 1.85 7.28
N ALA A 146 3.59 2.87 6.50
CA ALA A 146 3.32 4.21 7.02
C ALA A 146 2.24 4.19 8.10
N HIS A 147 1.14 3.49 7.82
CA HIS A 147 0.03 3.34 8.76
C HIS A 147 0.45 2.59 10.03
N TRP A 148 1.21 1.50 9.89
CA TRP A 148 1.72 0.75 11.02
C TRP A 148 2.63 1.63 11.91
N THR A 149 3.57 2.35 11.31
CA THR A 149 4.47 3.28 12.01
C THR A 149 3.69 4.38 12.72
N LYS A 150 2.71 5.00 12.03
CA LYS A 150 1.83 6.02 12.61
C LYS A 150 1.09 5.49 13.84
N MET A 151 0.47 4.33 13.73
CA MET A 151 -0.28 3.71 14.83
C MET A 151 0.65 3.37 16.01
N TRP A 152 1.86 2.90 15.72
CA TRP A 152 2.87 2.64 16.76
C TRP A 152 3.29 3.92 17.49
N MET A 153 3.62 4.98 16.75
CA MET A 153 3.95 6.30 17.32
C MET A 153 2.80 6.86 18.16
N TYR A 154 1.57 6.75 17.65
CA TYR A 154 0.38 7.22 18.34
C TYR A 154 0.14 6.47 19.65
N ILE A 155 0.17 5.12 19.63
CA ILE A 155 -0.03 4.30 20.85
C ILE A 155 1.07 4.59 21.87
N THR A 156 2.34 4.64 21.46
CA THR A 156 3.47 4.89 22.37
C THR A 156 3.42 6.30 22.96
N ALA A 157 3.09 7.31 22.17
CA ALA A 157 2.86 8.67 22.66
C ALA A 157 1.74 8.74 23.70
N GLN A 158 0.65 8.00 23.47
CA GLN A 158 -0.48 7.97 24.39
C GLN A 158 -0.13 7.28 25.72
N GLN A 159 0.65 6.21 25.68
CA GLN A 159 1.15 5.51 26.88
C GLN A 159 2.15 6.37 27.67
N ALA A 160 3.08 7.03 26.98
CA ALA A 160 4.11 7.86 27.60
C ALA A 160 3.53 9.11 28.28
N SER A 161 2.49 9.70 27.70
CA SER A 161 1.88 10.93 28.22
C SER A 161 0.85 10.70 29.33
N GLN A 162 0.46 9.44 29.61
CA GLN A 162 -0.64 9.06 30.52
C GLN A 162 -1.98 9.80 30.29
N ARG A 163 -2.10 10.60 29.22
CA ARG A 163 -3.24 11.48 28.91
C ARG A 163 -4.54 10.71 28.74
N PHE A 164 -4.48 9.40 28.48
CA PHE A 164 -5.63 8.50 28.39
C PHE A 164 -6.05 7.89 29.75
N CYS A 165 -5.08 7.60 30.61
CA CYS A 165 -5.29 6.74 31.77
C CYS A 165 -5.89 7.47 32.98
N GLU A 166 -5.71 8.79 33.06
CA GLU A 166 -6.04 9.54 34.27
C GLU A 166 -7.55 9.69 34.51
N HIS A 167 -8.39 9.71 33.45
CA HIS A 167 -9.81 10.06 33.58
C HIS A 167 -10.80 9.19 32.79
N SER A 168 -10.35 8.14 32.09
CA SER A 168 -11.23 7.27 31.29
C SER A 168 -11.71 6.04 32.05
N SER A 169 -12.96 5.63 31.81
CA SER A 169 -13.52 4.38 32.37
C SER A 169 -12.84 3.13 31.78
N ILE A 170 -12.89 1.99 32.49
CA ILE A 170 -12.37 0.70 31.97
C ILE A 170 -12.95 0.36 30.58
N PRO A 171 -14.28 0.45 30.35
CA PRO A 171 -14.85 0.22 29.02
C PRO A 171 -14.27 1.12 27.93
N SER A 172 -14.08 2.41 28.20
CA SER A 172 -13.50 3.37 27.25
C SER A 172 -12.07 2.98 26.86
N ARG A 173 -11.27 2.50 27.82
CA ARG A 173 -9.93 1.96 27.55
C ARG A 173 -9.96 0.72 26.67
N LEU A 174 -10.88 -0.21 26.92
CA LEU A 174 -11.01 -1.42 26.11
C LEU A 174 -11.41 -1.08 24.66
N ILE A 175 -12.35 -0.15 24.46
CA ILE A 175 -12.77 0.27 23.11
C ILE A 175 -11.60 0.94 22.38
N TRP A 176 -10.89 1.84 23.04
CA TRP A 176 -9.71 2.49 22.46
C TRP A 176 -8.63 1.48 22.07
N MET A 177 -8.32 0.52 22.96
CA MET A 177 -7.37 -0.54 22.64
C MET A 177 -7.86 -1.37 21.46
N LEU A 178 -9.13 -1.77 21.45
CA LEU A 178 -9.68 -2.59 20.38
C LEU A 178 -9.56 -1.90 19.02
N VAL A 179 -9.93 -0.63 18.91
CA VAL A 179 -9.87 0.13 17.65
C VAL A 179 -8.42 0.34 17.20
N ASN A 180 -7.53 0.73 18.10
CA ASN A 180 -6.15 1.05 17.74
C ASN A 180 -5.30 -0.20 17.47
N TYR A 181 -5.38 -1.23 18.32
CA TYR A 181 -4.64 -2.47 18.11
C TYR A 181 -5.16 -3.27 16.92
N SER A 182 -6.46 -3.26 16.62
CA SER A 182 -6.98 -3.91 15.40
C SER A 182 -6.41 -3.25 14.14
N SER A 183 -6.34 -1.92 14.11
CA SER A 183 -5.73 -1.17 12.99
C SER A 183 -4.22 -1.45 12.86
N LEU A 184 -3.51 -1.57 13.98
CA LEU A 184 -2.09 -1.96 14.01
C LEU A 184 -1.88 -3.40 13.49
N LEU A 185 -2.72 -4.35 13.90
CA LEU A 185 -2.62 -5.74 13.45
C LEU A 185 -2.95 -5.88 11.96
N PHE A 186 -3.97 -5.16 11.47
CA PHE A 186 -4.35 -5.22 10.07
C PHE A 186 -3.26 -4.61 9.16
N SER A 187 -2.65 -3.50 9.56
CA SER A 187 -1.53 -2.90 8.81
C SER A 187 -0.28 -3.80 8.80
N ALA A 188 0.00 -4.49 9.90
CA ALA A 188 1.05 -5.52 9.93
C ALA A 188 0.75 -6.67 8.97
N TYR A 189 -0.50 -7.17 8.96
CA TYR A 189 -0.94 -8.19 8.01
C TYR A 189 -0.78 -7.74 6.55
N ALA A 190 -1.25 -6.53 6.22
CA ALA A 190 -1.15 -5.97 4.88
C ALA A 190 0.32 -5.82 4.44
N THR A 191 1.19 -5.38 5.35
CA THR A 191 2.65 -5.30 5.11
C THR A 191 3.23 -6.67 4.73
N GLY A 192 2.90 -7.71 5.49
CA GLY A 192 3.32 -9.08 5.19
C GLY A 192 2.79 -9.58 3.85
N ALA A 193 1.54 -9.29 3.53
CA ALA A 193 0.92 -9.68 2.26
C ALA A 193 1.62 -9.03 1.05
N PHE A 194 1.86 -7.72 1.08
CA PHE A 194 2.56 -7.04 -0.02
C PHE A 194 4.03 -7.45 -0.13
N THR A 195 4.70 -7.65 1.02
CA THR A 195 6.09 -8.15 1.03
C THR A 195 6.19 -9.50 0.34
N GLY A 196 5.29 -10.43 0.66
CA GLY A 196 5.24 -11.75 0.04
C GLY A 196 5.15 -11.68 -1.48
N VAL A 197 4.25 -10.84 -2.00
CA VAL A 197 4.08 -10.66 -3.45
C VAL A 197 5.35 -10.12 -4.11
N ILE A 198 5.99 -9.11 -3.50
CA ILE A 198 7.22 -8.51 -4.04
C ILE A 198 8.37 -9.54 -4.04
N THR A 199 8.51 -10.33 -2.97
CA THR A 199 9.56 -11.34 -2.88
C THR A 199 9.39 -12.50 -3.85
N SER A 200 8.16 -12.99 -4.03
CA SER A 200 7.87 -14.06 -5.00
C SER A 200 8.19 -13.61 -6.42
N GLY A 201 7.85 -12.37 -6.78
CA GLY A 201 8.23 -11.80 -8.07
C GLY A 201 9.73 -11.75 -8.33
N SER A 202 10.53 -11.53 -7.28
CA SER A 202 11.98 -11.52 -7.40
C SER A 202 12.58 -12.91 -7.61
N GLN A 203 11.93 -13.99 -7.16
CA GLN A 203 12.42 -15.36 -7.34
C GLN A 203 12.20 -15.85 -8.77
N ASP A 204 11.01 -15.61 -9.34
CA ASP A 204 10.70 -15.95 -10.74
C ASP A 204 11.69 -15.31 -11.73
N HIS A 205 12.13 -14.08 -11.43
CA HIS A 205 13.14 -13.39 -12.23
C HIS A 205 14.50 -14.12 -12.23
N LYS A 206 14.90 -14.74 -11.12
CA LYS A 206 16.19 -15.46 -11.03
C LYS A 206 16.16 -16.77 -11.80
N GLU A 207 15.03 -17.47 -11.83
CA GLU A 207 14.88 -18.73 -12.57
C GLU A 207 14.80 -18.53 -14.09
N THR A 208 14.34 -17.35 -14.55
CA THR A 208 14.19 -17.07 -15.99
C THR A 208 15.48 -16.53 -16.65
N GLN A 209 16.53 -16.24 -15.87
CA GLN A 209 17.82 -15.82 -16.43
C GLN A 209 18.48 -17.02 -17.15
N PRO A 210 18.78 -16.93 -18.46
CA PRO A 210 19.39 -18.03 -19.19
C PRO A 210 20.72 -18.40 -18.56
N HIS A 211 20.86 -19.68 -18.23
CA HIS A 211 22.09 -20.23 -17.65
C HIS A 211 23.28 -19.88 -18.56
N PRO A 212 24.36 -19.28 -18.05
CA PRO A 212 25.53 -18.97 -18.87
C PRO A 212 26.04 -20.26 -19.51
N THR A 213 26.01 -20.30 -20.84
CA THR A 213 26.47 -21.45 -21.60
C THR A 213 27.95 -21.70 -21.25
N PRO A 214 28.33 -22.92 -20.85
CA PRO A 214 29.73 -23.18 -20.51
C PRO A 214 30.61 -22.87 -21.73
N PRO A 215 31.80 -22.26 -21.52
CA PRO A 215 32.68 -21.90 -22.61
C PRO A 215 33.02 -23.15 -23.42
N ALA A 216 32.84 -23.05 -24.74
CA ALA A 216 33.07 -24.15 -25.67
C ALA A 216 34.48 -24.73 -25.47
N GLU A 217 34.53 -25.91 -24.84
CA GLU A 217 35.74 -26.67 -24.67
C GLU A 217 36.22 -27.10 -26.06
N LYS A 218 37.25 -26.42 -26.56
CA LYS A 218 37.94 -26.79 -27.79
C LYS A 218 38.45 -28.23 -27.65
N GLN A 219 37.71 -29.19 -28.20
CA GLN A 219 38.17 -30.56 -28.39
C GLN A 219 39.47 -30.51 -29.20
N ARG A 220 40.57 -30.69 -28.50
CA ARG A 220 41.91 -30.79 -29.07
C ARG A 220 42.06 -32.20 -29.62
N ILE A 221 41.77 -32.36 -30.90
CA ILE A 221 42.03 -33.58 -31.67
C ILE A 221 43.55 -33.86 -31.60
N ARG A 222 43.92 -35.04 -31.12
CA ARG A 222 45.22 -35.68 -31.34
C ARG A 222 44.99 -37.14 -31.67
#